data_AF-A0A7X4X404-F1
#
_entry.id   AF-A0A7X4X404-F1
#
_cell.length_a   1.000
_cell.length_b   1.000
_cell.length_c   1.000
_cell.angle_alpha   90.00
_cell.angle_beta   90.00
_cell.angle_gamma   90.00
#
_symmetry.space_group_name_H-M   'P 1'
#
loop_
_entity.id
_entity.type
_entity.pdbx_description
1 polymer ?
#
loop_
_entity_poly.entity_id
_entity_poly.type
_entity_poly.pdbx_seq_one_letter_code
_entity_poly.pdbx_strand_id
1 'polypeptide(L)'
;MKKGLIYLLPIFLVGCSVNVDKLSYLKAWDDRWQECDKIGKQTILDFPKSEWFESLSLDDKKEVFLYINFLKDYECAQAEANNLKAVLDEVDITTLNGILKGFIYFEKPSDGKIKHLDPLQVKALSSEIKSPFNAIATAEKMGLVEHQ
;
A
#
# COMPACT_ATOMS: atom_id res chain seq x y z
N MET A 1 -1.58 73.17 13.28
CA MET A 1 -0.69 72.00 13.49
C MET A 1 -1.30 71.12 14.58
N LYS A 2 -2.02 70.04 14.23
CA LYS A 2 -2.57 69.09 15.21
C LYS A 2 -1.69 67.84 15.22
N LYS A 3 -1.09 67.56 16.38
CA LYS A 3 -0.22 66.41 16.64
C LYS A 3 -1.04 65.12 16.58
N GLY A 4 -0.49 64.13 15.89
CA GLY A 4 -1.13 62.85 15.63
C GLY A 4 -1.24 61.95 16.86
N LEU A 5 -2.09 60.93 16.71
CA LEU A 5 -2.07 59.73 17.51
C LEU A 5 -2.30 58.57 16.54
N ILE A 6 -1.20 57.95 16.08
CA ILE A 6 -1.25 56.72 15.29
C ILE A 6 -1.47 55.59 16.30
N TYR A 7 -2.68 55.05 16.36
CA TYR A 7 -3.00 53.83 17.10
C TYR A 7 -2.44 52.64 16.30
N LEU A 8 -1.27 52.14 16.71
CA LEU A 8 -0.75 50.85 16.27
C LEU A 8 -1.54 49.75 16.97
N LEU A 9 -2.50 49.15 16.24
CA LEU A 9 -3.23 47.96 16.67
C LEU A 9 -2.27 46.75 16.56
N PRO A 10 -1.90 46.07 17.67
CA PRO A 10 -1.09 44.87 17.57
C PRO A 10 -1.97 43.74 17.03
N ILE A 11 -1.70 43.32 15.79
CA ILE A 11 -2.28 42.11 15.21
C ILE A 11 -1.69 40.93 15.98
N PHE A 12 -2.46 40.38 16.91
CA PHE A 12 -2.15 39.09 17.52
C PHE A 12 -2.21 38.04 16.41
N LEU A 13 -1.04 37.67 15.89
CA LEU A 13 -0.86 36.46 15.10
C LEU A 13 -1.04 35.27 16.04
N VAL A 14 -2.30 34.86 16.26
CA VAL A 14 -2.59 33.55 16.83
C VAL A 14 -2.23 32.54 15.75
N GLY A 15 -0.98 32.07 15.78
CA GLY A 15 -0.58 30.92 14.98
C GLY A 15 -1.35 29.72 15.51
N CYS A 16 -2.39 29.29 14.80
CA CYS A 16 -2.99 27.98 15.04
C CYS A 16 -1.93 26.93 14.74
N SER A 17 -1.25 26.42 15.78
CA SER A 17 -0.54 25.14 15.66
C SER A 17 -1.63 24.07 15.55
N VAL A 18 -1.97 23.69 14.32
CA VAL A 18 -2.84 22.54 14.08
C VAL A 18 -2.03 21.31 14.48
N ASN A 19 -2.34 20.73 15.64
CA ASN A 19 -1.73 19.48 16.06
C ASN A 19 -2.38 18.35 15.26
N VAL A 20 -1.65 17.76 14.33
CA VAL A 20 -2.14 16.67 13.49
C VAL A 20 -2.27 15.42 14.36
N ASP A 21 -3.46 14.84 14.44
CA ASP A 21 -3.71 13.61 15.20
C ASP A 21 -3.17 12.38 14.46
N LYS A 22 -1.89 12.09 14.66
CA LYS A 22 -1.17 10.97 14.03
C LYS A 22 -1.71 9.60 14.44
N LEU A 23 -2.30 9.47 15.63
CA LEU A 23 -2.88 8.22 16.10
C LEU A 23 -4.14 7.86 15.31
N SER A 24 -4.96 8.84 14.94
CA SER A 24 -6.11 8.61 14.07
C SER A 24 -5.72 8.10 12.68
N TYR A 25 -4.64 8.62 12.09
CA TYR A 25 -4.12 8.09 10.81
C TYR A 25 -3.57 6.67 10.94
N LEU A 26 -2.85 6.38 12.03
CA LEU A 26 -2.35 5.03 12.30
C LEU A 26 -3.51 4.03 12.45
N LYS A 27 -4.53 4.42 13.22
CA LYS A 27 -5.73 3.60 13.40
C LYS A 27 -6.47 3.37 12.08
N ALA A 28 -6.63 4.40 11.26
CA ALA A 28 -7.29 4.26 9.96
C ALA A 28 -6.56 3.28 9.04
N TRP A 29 -5.22 3.33 9.01
CA TRP A 29 -4.42 2.37 8.26
C TRP A 29 -4.54 0.95 8.82
N ASP A 30 -4.44 0.76 10.15
CA ASP A 30 -4.58 -0.55 10.79
C ASP A 30 -5.97 -1.18 10.54
N ASP A 31 -7.04 -0.40 10.74
CA ASP A 31 -8.41 -0.85 10.49
C ASP A 31 -8.58 -1.29 9.02
N ARG A 32 -8.05 -0.51 8.07
CA ARG A 32 -8.12 -0.86 6.65
C ARG A 32 -7.29 -2.09 6.30
N TRP A 33 -6.09 -2.21 6.85
CA TRP A 33 -5.24 -3.37 6.64
C TRP A 33 -5.91 -4.65 7.15
N GLN A 34 -6.53 -4.63 8.34
CA GLN A 34 -7.26 -5.78 8.87
C GLN A 34 -8.46 -6.16 8.00
N GLU A 35 -9.15 -5.20 7.41
CA GLU A 35 -10.20 -5.46 6.43
C GLU A 35 -9.64 -6.15 5.17
N CYS A 36 -8.54 -5.63 4.62
CA CYS A 36 -7.87 -6.21 3.46
C CYS A 36 -7.38 -7.64 3.71
N ASP A 37 -6.78 -7.91 4.87
CA ASP A 37 -6.34 -9.25 5.29
C ASP A 37 -7.54 -10.22 5.39
N LYS A 38 -8.66 -9.76 5.95
CA LYS A 38 -9.90 -10.56 6.00
C LYS A 38 -10.41 -10.89 4.60
N ILE A 39 -10.45 -9.91 3.69
CA ILE A 39 -10.85 -10.13 2.29
C ILE A 39 -9.92 -11.14 1.62
N GLY A 40 -8.60 -10.96 1.80
CA GLY A 40 -7.57 -11.85 1.25
C GLY A 40 -7.76 -13.28 1.71
N LYS A 41 -7.97 -13.52 3.01
CA LYS A 41 -8.19 -14.88 3.54
C LYS A 41 -9.45 -15.55 3.00
N GLN A 42 -10.52 -14.78 2.73
CA GLN A 42 -11.82 -15.31 2.32
C GLN A 42 -11.98 -15.49 0.81
N THR A 43 -11.17 -14.79 0.01
CA THR A 43 -11.34 -14.74 -1.45
C THR A 43 -10.45 -15.77 -2.13
N ILE A 44 -11.03 -16.85 -2.63
CA ILE A 44 -10.32 -17.78 -3.52
C ILE A 44 -10.53 -17.29 -4.96
N LEU A 45 -9.45 -16.92 -5.63
CA LEU A 45 -9.51 -16.31 -6.95
C LEU A 45 -9.43 -17.36 -8.05
N ASP A 46 -10.17 -17.18 -9.13
CA ASP A 46 -9.82 -17.74 -10.43
C ASP A 46 -8.77 -16.84 -11.07
N PHE A 47 -7.49 -17.16 -10.83
CA PHE A 47 -6.40 -16.31 -11.27
C PHE A 47 -6.43 -16.18 -12.81
N PRO A 48 -6.42 -14.95 -13.34
CA PRO A 48 -6.50 -14.73 -14.78
C PRO A 48 -5.29 -15.39 -15.47
N LYS A 49 -5.53 -15.99 -16.62
CA LYS A 49 -4.50 -16.68 -17.41
C LYS A 49 -4.46 -16.04 -18.79
N SER A 50 -3.28 -15.60 -19.18
CA SER A 50 -2.99 -15.14 -20.55
C SER A 50 -2.00 -16.09 -21.22
N GLU A 51 -1.95 -16.09 -22.56
CA GLU A 51 -0.94 -16.85 -23.31
C GLU A 51 0.48 -16.51 -22.85
N TRP A 52 0.72 -15.22 -22.56
CA TRP A 52 1.98 -14.76 -21.98
C TRP A 52 2.26 -15.43 -20.62
N PHE A 53 1.31 -15.35 -19.68
CA PHE A 53 1.50 -15.94 -18.35
C PHE A 53 1.75 -17.44 -18.45
N GLU A 54 1.02 -18.14 -19.32
CA GLU A 54 1.16 -19.59 -19.48
C GLU A 54 2.48 -20.00 -20.15
N SER A 55 3.10 -19.12 -20.94
CA SER A 55 4.41 -19.34 -21.56
C SER A 55 5.60 -19.23 -20.58
N LEU A 56 5.38 -18.68 -19.38
CA LEU A 56 6.43 -18.48 -18.39
C LEU A 56 6.92 -19.81 -17.79
N SER A 57 8.16 -19.81 -17.30
CA SER A 57 8.67 -20.89 -16.46
C SER A 57 7.85 -21.02 -15.17
N LEU A 58 7.86 -22.18 -14.52
CA LEU A 58 7.14 -22.36 -13.26
C LEU A 58 7.59 -21.36 -12.18
N ASP A 59 8.89 -21.08 -12.11
CA ASP A 59 9.45 -20.13 -11.16
C ASP A 59 9.00 -18.70 -11.48
N ASP A 60 9.00 -18.30 -12.75
CA ASP A 60 8.47 -16.98 -13.16
C ASP A 60 6.96 -16.85 -12.89
N LYS A 61 6.18 -17.92 -13.10
CA LYS A 61 4.75 -17.94 -12.74
C LYS A 61 4.56 -17.69 -11.24
N LYS A 62 5.35 -18.35 -10.39
CA LYS A 62 5.33 -18.16 -8.92
C LYS A 62 5.70 -16.73 -8.54
N GLU A 63 6.73 -16.16 -9.13
CA GLU A 63 7.17 -14.79 -8.81
C GLU A 63 6.17 -13.73 -9.28
N VAL A 64 5.56 -13.89 -10.46
CA VAL A 64 4.46 -13.01 -10.93
C VAL A 64 3.25 -13.15 -10.01
N PHE A 65 2.87 -14.37 -9.66
CA PHE A 65 1.75 -14.64 -8.76
C PHE A 65 1.94 -13.96 -7.40
N LEU A 66 3.11 -14.15 -6.75
CA LEU A 66 3.43 -13.55 -5.46
C LEU A 66 3.51 -12.02 -5.55
N TYR A 67 4.14 -11.49 -6.60
CA TYR A 67 4.20 -10.05 -6.82
C TYR A 67 2.79 -9.44 -6.91
N ILE A 68 1.91 -10.05 -7.71
CA ILE A 68 0.53 -9.56 -7.85
C ILE A 68 -0.23 -9.70 -6.53
N ASN A 69 -0.07 -10.80 -5.79
CA ASN A 69 -0.68 -10.96 -4.46
C ASN A 69 -0.31 -9.78 -3.54
N PHE A 70 1.00 -9.55 -3.34
CA PHE A 70 1.46 -8.46 -2.49
C PHE A 70 1.05 -7.07 -3.01
N LEU A 71 0.95 -6.92 -4.34
CA LEU A 71 0.49 -5.67 -4.94
C LEU A 71 -0.98 -5.41 -4.61
N LYS A 72 -1.85 -6.43 -4.65
CA LYS A 72 -3.27 -6.27 -4.31
C LYS A 72 -3.49 -6.01 -2.83
N ASP A 73 -2.70 -6.65 -1.98
CA ASP A 73 -2.74 -6.39 -0.54
C ASP A 73 -2.32 -4.94 -0.23
N TYR A 74 -1.25 -4.44 -0.87
CA TYR A 74 -0.82 -3.04 -0.77
C TYR A 74 -1.85 -2.06 -1.33
N GLU A 75 -2.36 -2.29 -2.55
CA GLU A 75 -3.33 -1.42 -3.23
C GLU A 75 -4.62 -1.25 -2.40
N CYS A 76 -5.01 -2.28 -1.65
CA CYS A 76 -6.23 -2.26 -0.84
C CYS A 76 -6.21 -1.22 0.31
N ALA A 77 -5.04 -0.95 0.89
CA ALA A 77 -4.83 0.00 1.99
C ALA A 77 -3.92 1.19 1.58
N GLN A 78 -3.71 1.40 0.28
CA GLN A 78 -2.74 2.36 -0.23
C GLN A 78 -3.07 3.81 0.17
N ALA A 79 -4.35 4.18 0.14
CA ALA A 79 -4.77 5.55 0.45
C ALA A 79 -4.44 5.90 1.91
N GLU A 80 -4.78 5.00 2.83
CA GLU A 80 -4.53 5.13 4.27
C GLU A 80 -3.03 5.09 4.56
N ALA A 81 -2.29 4.21 3.89
CA ALA A 81 -0.83 4.15 4.00
C ALA A 81 -0.19 5.48 3.56
N ASN A 82 -0.63 6.06 2.43
CA ASN A 82 -0.11 7.35 1.95
C ASN A 82 -0.47 8.51 2.89
N ASN A 83 -1.68 8.53 3.43
CA ASN A 83 -2.10 9.53 4.42
C ASN A 83 -1.27 9.42 5.70
N LEU A 84 -1.01 8.19 6.17
CA LEU A 84 -0.16 7.96 7.33
C LEU A 84 1.28 8.39 7.06
N LYS A 85 1.86 8.06 5.89
CA LYS A 85 3.21 8.54 5.51
C LYS A 85 3.31 10.06 5.55
N ALA A 86 2.32 10.76 4.97
CA ALA A 86 2.32 12.21 4.91
C ALA A 86 2.39 12.89 6.30
N VAL A 87 1.76 12.29 7.33
CA VAL A 87 1.77 12.85 8.70
C VAL A 87 2.98 12.38 9.53
N LEU A 88 3.66 11.31 9.10
CA LEU A 88 4.86 10.78 9.74
C LEU A 88 6.16 11.36 9.20
N ASP A 89 6.16 11.90 7.98
CA ASP A 89 7.32 12.57 7.36
C ASP A 89 7.63 13.94 8.00
N GLU A 90 6.79 14.41 8.93
CA GLU A 90 7.14 15.50 9.84
C GLU A 90 8.25 15.06 10.82
N VAL A 91 9.29 15.89 10.95
CA VAL A 91 10.64 15.68 11.52
C VAL A 91 10.72 14.89 12.85
N ASP A 92 9.63 14.75 13.60
CA ASP A 92 9.61 14.12 14.93
C ASP A 92 9.40 12.59 14.95
N ILE A 93 9.02 11.93 13.84
CA ILE A 93 8.61 10.50 13.89
C ILE A 93 9.26 9.63 12.78
N THR A 94 10.56 9.81 12.53
CA THR A 94 11.30 8.94 11.58
C THR A 94 11.36 7.47 12.03
N THR A 95 11.34 7.21 13.34
CA THR A 95 11.41 5.85 13.91
C THR A 95 10.15 5.02 13.62
N LEU A 96 8.94 5.60 13.77
CA LEU A 96 7.70 4.87 13.47
C LEU A 96 7.57 4.61 11.97
N ASN A 97 7.93 5.58 11.12
CA ASN A 97 7.95 5.37 9.67
C ASN A 97 8.91 4.22 9.29
N GLY A 98 10.10 4.18 9.92
CA GLY A 98 11.04 3.07 9.76
C GLY A 98 10.48 1.70 10.19
N ILE A 99 9.76 1.66 11.30
CA ILE A 99 9.09 0.44 11.79
C ILE A 99 7.98 0.01 10.81
N LEU A 100 7.12 0.94 10.38
CA LEU A 100 6.00 0.68 9.48
C LEU A 100 6.46 0.22 8.09
N LYS A 101 7.60 0.69 7.59
CA LYS A 101 8.23 0.14 6.37
C LYS A 101 8.59 -1.34 6.47
N GLY A 102 8.80 -1.84 7.68
CA GLY A 102 9.02 -3.27 7.95
C GLY A 102 7.73 -4.07 8.03
N PHE A 103 6.57 -3.44 8.17
CA PHE A 103 5.28 -4.12 8.11
C PHE A 103 4.92 -4.40 6.65
N ILE A 104 4.48 -5.64 6.44
CA ILE A 104 3.96 -6.09 5.15
C ILE A 104 2.82 -5.12 4.75
N TYR A 105 2.74 -4.76 3.47
CA TYR A 105 1.66 -3.94 2.88
C TYR A 105 1.70 -2.43 3.15
N PHE A 106 2.73 -1.90 3.82
CA PHE A 106 2.90 -0.43 3.92
C PHE A 106 3.62 0.17 2.71
N GLU A 107 4.49 -0.61 2.07
CA GLU A 107 5.19 -0.23 0.84
C GLU A 107 4.74 -1.08 -0.35
N LYS A 108 4.81 -0.48 -1.53
CA LYS A 108 4.59 -1.21 -2.78
C LYS A 108 5.62 -2.34 -2.88
N PRO A 109 5.24 -3.57 -3.31
CA PRO A 109 6.20 -4.63 -3.52
C PRO A 109 7.28 -4.23 -4.52
N SER A 110 8.50 -4.71 -4.30
CA SER A 110 9.63 -4.49 -5.20
C SER A 110 9.46 -5.26 -6.50
N ASP A 111 9.70 -4.59 -7.62
CA ASP A 111 9.72 -5.21 -8.96
C ASP A 111 10.97 -6.09 -9.16
N GLY A 112 11.91 -6.13 -8.20
CA GLY A 112 13.25 -6.71 -8.38
C GLY A 112 13.27 -8.17 -8.83
N LYS A 113 12.26 -8.97 -8.44
CA LYS A 113 12.12 -10.38 -8.82
C LYS A 113 11.38 -10.61 -10.14
N ILE A 114 10.70 -9.60 -10.66
CA ILE A 114 9.95 -9.66 -11.93
C ILE A 114 10.52 -8.72 -12.99
N LYS A 115 11.61 -8.00 -12.68
CA LYS A 115 12.20 -6.96 -13.54
C LYS A 115 12.67 -7.47 -14.91
N HIS A 116 12.92 -8.78 -15.05
CA HIS A 116 13.31 -9.43 -16.29
C HIS A 116 12.11 -9.83 -17.17
N LEU A 117 10.89 -9.70 -16.64
CA LEU A 117 9.64 -10.01 -17.34
C LEU A 117 9.05 -8.76 -17.98
N ASP A 118 8.12 -8.94 -18.93
CA ASP A 118 7.42 -7.84 -19.58
C ASP A 118 6.51 -7.11 -18.58
N PRO A 119 6.81 -5.84 -18.21
CA PRO A 119 6.03 -5.11 -17.21
C PRO A 119 4.63 -4.75 -17.70
N LEU A 120 4.38 -4.63 -19.00
CA LEU A 120 3.06 -4.35 -19.55
C LEU A 120 2.13 -5.55 -19.38
N GLN A 121 2.68 -6.75 -19.56
CA GLN A 121 1.93 -7.99 -19.36
C GLN A 121 1.61 -8.23 -17.88
N VAL A 122 2.59 -8.02 -16.99
CA VAL A 122 2.36 -8.07 -15.53
C VAL A 122 1.26 -7.07 -15.13
N LYS A 123 1.32 -5.84 -15.66
CA LYS A 123 0.31 -4.81 -15.38
C LYS A 123 -1.08 -5.20 -15.91
N ALA A 124 -1.15 -5.71 -17.15
CA ALA A 124 -2.40 -6.15 -17.74
C ALA A 124 -3.06 -7.24 -16.89
N LEU A 125 -2.29 -8.27 -16.53
CA LEU A 125 -2.75 -9.37 -15.69
C LEU A 125 -3.20 -8.89 -14.30
N SER A 126 -2.42 -8.04 -13.65
CA SER A 126 -2.76 -7.44 -12.36
C SER A 126 -4.05 -6.61 -12.43
N SER A 127 -4.33 -5.96 -13.56
CA SER A 127 -5.51 -5.10 -13.71
C SER A 127 -6.84 -5.88 -13.73
N GLU A 128 -6.80 -7.17 -14.04
CA GLU A 128 -7.96 -8.06 -14.00
C GLU A 128 -8.34 -8.43 -12.55
N ILE A 129 -7.39 -8.33 -11.61
CA ILE A 129 -7.58 -8.65 -10.20
C ILE A 129 -7.89 -7.37 -9.43
N LYS A 130 -9.05 -7.33 -8.77
CA LYS A 130 -9.60 -6.12 -8.13
C LYS A 130 -9.40 -6.03 -6.63
N SER A 131 -9.06 -7.12 -5.96
CA SER A 131 -8.97 -7.19 -4.51
C SER A 131 -7.87 -8.14 -4.04
N PRO A 132 -7.46 -8.05 -2.76
CA PRO A 132 -6.73 -9.11 -2.07
C PRO A 132 -7.37 -10.48 -2.29
N PHE A 133 -6.54 -11.53 -2.27
CA PHE A 133 -6.98 -12.90 -2.42
C PHE A 133 -6.11 -13.87 -1.61
N ASN A 134 -6.61 -15.10 -1.47
CA ASN A 134 -5.97 -16.12 -0.66
C ASN A 134 -4.83 -16.73 -1.46
N ALA A 135 -3.61 -16.28 -1.20
CA ALA A 135 -2.42 -16.72 -1.94
C ALA A 135 -2.26 -18.25 -1.94
N ILE A 136 -2.45 -18.91 -0.80
CA ILE A 136 -2.24 -20.36 -0.67
C ILE A 136 -3.31 -21.12 -1.47
N ALA A 137 -4.59 -20.89 -1.17
CA ALA A 137 -5.69 -21.60 -1.83
C ALA A 137 -5.72 -21.32 -3.35
N THR A 138 -5.37 -20.11 -3.76
CA THR A 138 -5.29 -19.75 -5.19
C THR A 138 -4.10 -20.44 -5.86
N ALA A 139 -2.93 -20.47 -5.23
CA ALA A 139 -1.76 -21.14 -5.77
C ALA A 139 -1.97 -22.66 -5.90
N GLU A 140 -2.63 -23.29 -4.92
CA GLU A 140 -3.01 -24.70 -4.97
C GLU A 140 -3.94 -24.99 -6.16
N LYS A 141 -4.99 -24.17 -6.32
CA LYS A 141 -5.94 -24.27 -7.44
C LYS A 141 -5.24 -24.09 -8.80
N MET A 142 -4.20 -23.28 -8.87
CA MET A 142 -3.40 -23.06 -10.08
C MET A 142 -2.36 -24.16 -10.33
N GLY A 143 -2.11 -25.06 -9.37
CA GLY A 143 -1.02 -26.04 -9.45
C GLY A 143 0.37 -25.41 -9.32
N LEU A 144 0.50 -24.28 -8.62
CA LEU A 144 1.78 -23.60 -8.38
C LEU A 144 2.52 -24.12 -7.14
N VAL A 145 1.88 -24.95 -6.32
CA VAL A 145 2.45 -25.54 -5.11
C VAL A 145 2.65 -27.04 -5.33
N GLU A 146 3.82 -27.56 -4.98
CA GLU A 146 4.04 -29.01 -4.94
C GLU A 146 3.47 -29.56 -3.62
N HIS A 147 2.62 -30.58 -3.71
CA HIS A 147 2.23 -31.36 -2.53
C HIS A 147 3.40 -32.28 -2.18
N GLN A 148 4.11 -31.97 -1.09
CA GLN A 148 5.06 -32.89 -0.46
C GLN A 148 4.33 -33.97 0.34
#